data_AF-A0A2V9T0Z2-F1
#
_entry.id   AF-A0A2V9T0Z2-F1
#
_cell.length_a   1.000
_cell.length_b   1.000
_cell.length_c   1.000
_cell.angle_alpha   90.00
_cell.angle_beta   90.00
_cell.angle_gamma   90.00
#
_symmetry.space_group_name_H-M   'P 1'
#
loop_
_entity.id
_entity.type
_entity.pdbx_description
1 polymer ?
#
loop_
_entity_poly.entity_id
_entity_poly.type
_entity_poly.pdbx_seq_one_letter_code
_entity_poly.pdbx_strand_id
1 'polypeptide(L)'
;MESRERTVESAEREQEARKIRRLQVMISMVMSVISQDPNLTVEEASELVAGAKRAALAMFPDKEFAYDILYKPRLQRLMNERFRLQ
;
A
#
# COMPACT_ATOMS: atom_id res chain seq x y z
N MET A 1 -27.07 -26.17 8.17
CA MET A 1 -26.03 -25.35 8.84
C MET A 1 -24.93 -24.96 7.84
N GLU A 2 -24.44 -25.91 7.04
CA GLU A 2 -23.45 -25.76 5.95
C GLU A 2 -23.67 -24.65 4.89
N SER A 3 -24.92 -24.29 4.57
CA SER A 3 -25.16 -23.23 3.57
C SER A 3 -24.91 -21.82 4.09
N ARG A 4 -24.98 -21.59 5.41
CA ARG A 4 -24.70 -20.28 6.00
C ARG A 4 -23.19 -20.02 6.09
N GLU A 5 -22.40 -21.03 6.45
CA GLU A 5 -20.93 -20.93 6.58
C GLU A 5 -20.25 -20.62 5.23
N ARG A 6 -20.68 -21.29 4.14
CA ARG A 6 -20.15 -21.01 2.78
C ARG A 6 -20.42 -19.60 2.27
N THR A 7 -21.49 -18.95 2.76
CA THR A 7 -21.87 -17.60 2.33
C THR A 7 -21.07 -16.53 3.09
N VAL A 8 -20.70 -16.81 4.34
CA VAL A 8 -19.88 -15.91 5.17
C VAL A 8 -18.43 -15.91 4.68
N GLU A 9 -17.87 -17.08 4.37
CA GLU A 9 -16.49 -17.20 3.85
C GLU A 9 -16.31 -16.47 2.50
N SER A 10 -17.32 -16.52 1.61
CA SER A 10 -17.24 -15.79 0.34
C SER A 10 -17.29 -14.27 0.55
N ALA A 11 -18.12 -13.80 1.48
CA ALA A 11 -18.24 -12.38 1.80
C ALA A 11 -16.94 -11.81 2.40
N GLU A 12 -16.27 -12.56 3.29
CA GLU A 12 -14.98 -12.20 3.86
C GLU A 12 -13.89 -12.10 2.79
N ARG A 13 -13.82 -13.09 1.88
CA ARG A 13 -12.88 -13.08 0.74
C ARG A 13 -13.11 -11.90 -0.19
N GLU A 14 -14.37 -11.57 -0.47
CA GLU A 14 -14.66 -10.40 -1.30
C GLU A 14 -14.28 -9.08 -0.61
N GLN A 15 -14.49 -8.97 0.70
CA GLN A 15 -14.05 -7.79 1.46
C GLN A 15 -12.53 -7.67 1.44
N GLU A 16 -11.80 -8.77 1.62
CA GLU A 16 -10.35 -8.79 1.51
C GLU A 16 -9.88 -8.37 0.11
N ALA A 17 -10.47 -8.94 -0.94
CA ALA A 17 -10.19 -8.55 -2.32
C ALA A 17 -10.49 -7.08 -2.62
N ARG A 18 -11.53 -6.51 -1.99
CA ARG A 18 -11.84 -5.07 -2.07
C ARG A 18 -10.77 -4.23 -1.37
N LYS A 19 -10.30 -4.62 -0.18
CA LYS A 19 -9.20 -3.94 0.52
C LYS A 19 -7.90 -4.00 -0.29
N ILE A 20 -7.58 -5.14 -0.91
CA ILE A 20 -6.37 -5.30 -1.73
C ILE A 20 -6.41 -4.34 -2.92
N ARG A 21 -7.53 -4.30 -3.65
CA ARG A 21 -7.73 -3.36 -4.77
C ARG A 21 -7.58 -1.91 -4.34
N ARG A 22 -8.16 -1.52 -3.20
CA ARG A 22 -8.03 -0.17 -2.64
C ARG A 22 -6.57 0.17 -2.30
N LEU A 23 -5.85 -0.76 -1.67
CA LEU A 23 -4.44 -0.57 -1.36
C LEU A 23 -3.60 -0.44 -2.65
N GLN A 24 -3.84 -1.26 -3.66
CA GLN A 24 -3.14 -1.17 -4.95
C GLN A 24 -3.33 0.20 -5.61
N VAL A 25 -4.57 0.72 -5.65
CA VAL A 25 -4.85 2.05 -6.19
C VAL A 25 -4.11 3.12 -5.39
N MET A 26 -4.20 3.09 -4.06
CA MET A 26 -3.51 4.04 -3.19
C MET A 26 -1.99 4.04 -3.41
N ILE A 27 -1.37 2.86 -3.46
CA ILE A 27 0.07 2.73 -3.70
C ILE A 27 0.46 3.29 -5.07
N SER A 28 -0.32 2.98 -6.11
CA SER A 28 -0.10 3.54 -7.45
C SER A 28 -0.19 5.07 -7.45
N MET A 29 -1.13 5.65 -6.70
CA MET A 29 -1.26 7.11 -6.56
C MET A 29 -0.05 7.71 -5.85
N VAL A 30 0.40 7.13 -4.74
CA VAL A 30 1.61 7.57 -4.01
C VAL A 30 2.84 7.51 -4.91
N MET A 31 3.02 6.43 -5.66
CA MET A 31 4.12 6.30 -6.61
C MET A 31 4.04 7.36 -7.71
N SER A 32 2.85 7.64 -8.23
CA SER A 32 2.62 8.68 -9.25
C SER A 32 2.99 10.07 -8.74
N VAL A 33 2.56 10.44 -7.54
CA VAL A 33 2.85 11.74 -6.93
C VAL A 33 4.36 11.92 -6.75
N ILE A 34 5.03 10.94 -6.14
CA ILE A 34 6.49 10.98 -5.92
C ILE A 34 7.26 11.09 -7.25
N SER A 35 6.81 10.38 -8.28
CA SER A 35 7.48 10.38 -9.58
C SER A 35 7.25 11.65 -10.39
N GLN A 36 6.07 12.28 -10.29
CA GLN A 36 5.63 13.30 -11.25
C GLN A 36 5.71 14.73 -10.72
N ASP A 37 5.62 14.93 -9.40
CA ASP A 37 5.68 16.27 -8.83
C ASP A 37 7.14 16.75 -8.76
N PRO A 38 7.55 17.77 -9.53
CA PRO A 38 8.91 18.29 -9.51
C PRO A 38 9.25 19.03 -8.21
N ASN A 39 8.26 19.59 -7.52
CA ASN A 39 8.42 20.43 -6.34
C ASN A 39 8.37 19.63 -5.03
N LEU A 40 7.97 18.36 -5.10
CA LEU A 40 7.89 17.49 -3.94
C LEU A 40 9.26 17.32 -3.28
N THR A 41 9.34 17.61 -1.99
CA THR A 41 10.54 17.44 -1.19
C THR A 41 10.73 15.99 -0.74
N VAL A 42 11.95 15.65 -0.29
CA VAL A 42 12.23 14.30 0.22
C VAL A 42 11.44 14.01 1.51
N GLU A 43 11.22 15.03 2.34
CA GLU A 43 10.42 14.94 3.56
C GLU A 43 8.94 14.65 3.25
N GLU A 44 8.34 15.40 2.32
CA GLU A 44 6.95 15.18 1.90
C GLU A 44 6.75 13.80 1.25
N ALA A 45 7.69 13.40 0.39
CA ALA A 45 7.67 12.07 -0.21
C ALA A 45 7.81 10.95 0.84
N SER A 46 8.65 11.17 1.86
CA SER A 46 8.79 10.24 2.99
C SER A 46 7.51 10.12 3.81
N GLU A 47 6.80 11.24 4.04
CA GLU A 47 5.50 11.22 4.71
C GLU A 47 4.42 10.51 3.90
N LEU A 48 4.42 10.65 2.56
CA LEU A 48 3.52 9.88 1.69
C LEU A 48 3.76 8.37 1.80
N VAL A 49 5.03 7.94 1.81
CA VAL A 49 5.41 6.54 2.01
C VAL A 49 4.99 6.03 3.40
N ALA A 50 5.26 6.81 4.45
CA ALA A 50 4.87 6.47 5.81
C ALA A 50 3.34 6.39 5.96
N GLY A 51 2.61 7.32 5.36
CA GLY A 51 1.16 7.33 5.30
C GLY A 51 0.59 6.10 4.60
N ALA A 52 1.17 5.70 3.46
CA ALA A 52 0.80 4.49 2.74
C ALA A 52 0.99 3.22 3.60
N LYS A 53 2.11 3.15 4.34
CA LYS A 53 2.34 2.03 5.28
C LYS A 53 1.30 2.02 6.40
N ARG A 54 1.04 3.16 7.05
CA ARG A 54 0.00 3.27 8.10
C ARG A 54 -1.37 2.82 7.59
N ALA A 55 -1.75 3.25 6.38
CA ALA A 55 -3.02 2.86 5.79
C ALA A 55 -3.09 1.36 5.44
N ALA A 56 -1.99 0.78 4.94
CA ALA A 56 -1.90 -0.66 4.70
C ALA A 56 -2.08 -1.47 5.98
N LEU A 57 -1.41 -1.09 7.06
CA LEU A 57 -1.52 -1.74 8.37
C LEU A 57 -2.91 -1.55 9.00
N ALA A 58 -3.55 -0.39 8.82
CA ALA A 58 -4.92 -0.20 9.27
C ALA A 58 -5.93 -1.09 8.52
N MET A 59 -5.70 -1.35 7.22
CA MET A 59 -6.54 -2.26 6.42
C MET A 59 -6.25 -3.74 6.71
N PHE A 60 -4.99 -4.06 7.02
CA PHE A 60 -4.47 -5.41 7.24
C PHE A 60 -3.48 -5.45 8.44
N PRO A 61 -3.99 -5.44 9.69
CA PRO A 61 -3.15 -5.34 10.90
C PRO A 61 -2.08 -6.42 11.01
N ASP A 62 -2.40 -7.64 10.59
CA ASP A 62 -1.51 -8.80 10.73
C ASP A 62 -0.65 -9.07 9.48
N LYS A 63 -0.62 -8.14 8.51
CA LYS A 63 0.05 -8.33 7.21
C LYS A 63 1.21 -7.35 6.96
N GLU A 64 1.85 -6.85 8.02
CA GLU A 64 3.01 -5.95 7.89
C GLU A 64 4.14 -6.58 7.07
N PHE A 65 4.50 -7.83 7.36
CA PHE A 65 5.57 -8.51 6.64
C PHE A 65 5.30 -8.63 5.13
N ALA A 66 4.04 -8.88 4.75
CA ALA A 66 3.65 -8.92 3.35
C ALA A 66 3.78 -7.55 2.68
N TYR A 67 3.42 -6.46 3.38
CA TYR A 67 3.64 -5.10 2.89
C TYR A 67 5.13 -4.81 2.66
N ASP A 68 5.96 -5.15 3.65
CA ASP A 68 7.40 -4.92 3.64
C ASP A 68 8.10 -5.71 2.51
N ILE A 69 7.57 -6.88 2.10
CA ILE A 69 8.08 -7.61 0.93
C ILE A 69 7.60 -6.99 -0.39
N LEU A 70 6.32 -6.64 -0.50
CA LEU A 70 5.70 -6.29 -1.78
C LEU A 70 5.92 -4.84 -2.21
N TYR A 71 5.91 -3.91 -1.25
CA TYR A 71 5.81 -2.47 -1.53
C TYR A 71 7.05 -1.70 -1.10
N LYS A 72 7.63 -2.00 0.06
CA LYS A 72 8.81 -1.29 0.58
C LYS A 72 9.97 -1.26 -0.42
N PRO A 73 10.36 -2.36 -1.11
CA PRO A 73 11.48 -2.32 -2.04
C PRO A 73 11.20 -1.47 -3.30
N ARG A 74 9.92 -1.31 -3.66
CA ARG A 74 9.50 -0.48 -4.80
C ARG A 74 9.53 1.00 -4.44
N LEU A 75 8.99 1.33 -3.27
CA LEU A 75 8.99 2.71 -2.75
C LEU A 75 10.42 3.19 -2.45
N GLN A 76 11.28 2.33 -1.88
CA GLN A 76 12.69 2.67 -1.67
C GLN A 76 13.42 2.96 -2.98
N ARG A 77 13.25 2.12 -4.01
CA ARG A 77 13.83 2.37 -5.33
C ARG A 77 13.36 3.70 -5.91
N LEU A 78 12.05 3.95 -5.86
CA LEU A 78 11.48 5.22 -6.33
C LEU A 78 12.08 6.43 -5.61
N MET A 79 12.22 6.36 -4.28
CA MET A 79 12.83 7.43 -3.48
C MET A 79 14.30 7.65 -3.86
N ASN A 80 15.08 6.57 -3.99
CA ASN A 80 16.49 6.65 -4.36
C ASN A 80 16.68 7.23 -5.76
N GLU A 81 15.85 6.83 -6.72
CA GLU A 81 15.90 7.35 -8.09
C GLU A 81 15.50 8.83 -8.17
N ARG A 82 14.39 9.20 -7.51
CA ARG A 82 13.83 10.56 -7.55
C ARG A 82 14.70 11.59 -6.84
N PHE A 83 15.32 11.20 -5.73
CA PHE A 83 16.06 12.12 -4.84
C PHE A 83 17.57 11.84 -4.79
N ARG A 84 18.06 10.85 -5.55
CA ARG A 84 19.48 10.45 -5.62
C ARG A 84 20.07 10.11 -4.25
N LEU A 85 19.27 9.47 -3.40
CA LEU A 85 19.68 8.97 -2.09
C LEU A 85 20.55 7.73 -2.33
N GLN A 86 21.83 7.81 -1.98
CA GLN A 86 22.80 6.71 -2.07
C GLN A 86 22.84 5.91 -0.78
#